data_AF-A0A6N8XIQ9-F1
#
_entry.id   AF-A0A6N8XIQ9-F1
#
_cell.length_a   1.000
_cell.length_b   1.000
_cell.length_c   1.000
_cell.angle_alpha   90.00
_cell.angle_beta   90.00
_cell.angle_gamma   90.00
#
_symmetry.space_group_name_H-M   'P 1'
#
loop_
_entity.id
_entity.type
_entity.pdbx_description
1 polymer ?
#
loop_
_entity_poly.entity_id
_entity_poly.type
_entity_poly.pdbx_seq_one_letter_code
_entity_poly.pdbx_strand_id
1 'polypeptide(L)'
;MKTTIELPDAMFRQAKALAAARGVTLRRFFTEALDEQLRRCAREDRADDRDPPWMAGFGALSDIADENRRILAVIEEEFEKLPLEDGA
;
A
#
# COMPACT_ATOMS: atom_id res chain seq x y z
N MET A 1 2.96 -31.05 11.92
CA MET A 1 1.97 -30.93 13.00
C MET A 1 0.56 -31.04 12.43
N LYS A 2 -0.40 -31.55 13.20
CA LYS A 2 -1.83 -31.56 12.84
C LYS A 2 -2.46 -30.31 13.47
N THR A 3 -3.08 -29.47 12.65
CA THR A 3 -3.80 -28.28 13.09
C THR A 3 -5.26 -28.45 12.67
N THR A 4 -6.18 -28.20 13.58
CA THR A 4 -7.62 -28.25 13.32
C THR A 4 -8.12 -26.81 13.20
N ILE A 5 -8.89 -26.53 12.16
CA ILE A 5 -9.51 -25.23 11.92
C ILE A 5 -11.00 -25.45 11.64
N GLU A 6 -11.85 -24.59 12.19
CA GLU A 6 -13.28 -24.61 11.94
C GLU A 6 -13.57 -23.83 10.64
N LEU A 7 -14.29 -24.46 9.70
CA LEU A 7 -14.62 -23.87 8.41
C LEU A 7 -16.12 -24.06 8.14
N PRO A 8 -16.82 -23.06 7.57
CA PRO A 8 -18.19 -23.25 7.10
C PRO A 8 -18.25 -24.39 6.09
N ASP A 9 -19.23 -25.29 6.23
CA ASP A 9 -19.36 -26.49 5.39
C ASP A 9 -19.47 -26.14 3.89
N ALA A 10 -20.22 -25.09 3.56
CA ALA A 10 -20.32 -24.61 2.18
C ALA A 10 -18.95 -24.25 1.57
N MET A 11 -18.10 -23.57 2.36
CA MET A 11 -16.75 -23.17 1.94
C MET A 11 -15.84 -24.40 1.81
N PHE A 12 -15.94 -25.36 2.73
CA PHE A 12 -15.18 -26.60 2.67
C PHE A 12 -15.50 -27.40 1.40
N ARG A 13 -16.79 -27.51 1.02
CA ARG A 13 -17.22 -28.18 -0.21
C ARG A 13 -16.68 -27.49 -1.46
N GLN A 14 -16.73 -26.17 -1.51
CA GLN A 14 -16.16 -25.39 -2.62
C GLN A 14 -14.65 -25.59 -2.74
N ALA A 15 -13.92 -25.52 -1.62
CA ALA A 15 -12.47 -25.76 -1.61
C ALA A 15 -12.13 -27.17 -2.10
N LYS A 16 -12.91 -28.19 -1.69
CA LYS A 16 -12.74 -29.57 -2.15
C LYS A 16 -12.99 -29.72 -3.65
N ALA A 17 -14.03 -29.11 -4.19
CA ALA A 17 -14.32 -29.12 -5.62
C ALA A 17 -13.21 -28.44 -6.44
N LEU A 18 -12.74 -27.28 -5.99
CA LEU A 18 -11.65 -26.54 -6.63
C LEU A 18 -10.31 -27.30 -6.58
N ALA A 19 -9.98 -27.92 -5.44
CA ALA A 19 -8.78 -28.74 -5.31
C ALA A 19 -8.80 -29.93 -6.28
N ALA A 20 -9.94 -30.61 -6.38
CA ALA A 20 -10.15 -31.70 -7.33
C ALA A 20 -10.02 -31.24 -8.78
N ALA A 21 -10.64 -30.11 -9.14
CA ALA A 21 -10.55 -29.53 -10.48
C ALA A 21 -9.11 -29.15 -10.87
N ARG A 22 -8.30 -28.71 -9.88
CA ARG A 22 -6.87 -28.39 -10.06
C ARG A 22 -5.95 -29.61 -9.98
N GLY A 23 -6.47 -30.81 -9.70
CA GLY A 23 -5.67 -32.02 -9.56
C GLY A 23 -4.73 -32.02 -8.34
N VAL A 24 -5.04 -31.24 -7.31
CA VAL A 24 -4.23 -31.13 -6.08
C VAL A 24 -4.97 -31.66 -4.87
N THR A 25 -4.23 -32.09 -3.85
CA THR A 25 -4.83 -32.49 -2.58
C THR A 25 -5.40 -31.28 -1.85
N LEU A 26 -6.46 -31.49 -1.06
CA LEU A 26 -7.08 -30.42 -0.28
C LEU A 26 -6.09 -29.77 0.71
N ARG A 27 -5.20 -30.58 1.30
CA ARG A 27 -4.12 -30.08 2.17
C ARG A 27 -3.18 -29.13 1.41
N ARG A 28 -2.76 -29.49 0.21
CA ARG A 28 -1.89 -28.67 -0.63
C ARG A 28 -2.58 -27.37 -1.01
N PHE A 29 -3.84 -27.45 -1.44
CA PHE A 29 -4.67 -26.28 -1.76
C PHE A 29 -4.72 -25.28 -0.60
N PHE A 30 -5.00 -25.73 0.62
CA PHE A 30 -5.01 -24.86 1.80
C PHE A 30 -3.63 -24.29 2.15
N THR A 31 -2.58 -25.10 1.98
CA THR A 31 -1.20 -24.67 2.30
C THR A 31 -0.74 -23.57 1.35
N GLU A 32 -0.99 -23.73 0.06
CA GLU A 32 -0.63 -22.73 -0.96
C GLU A 32 -1.42 -21.43 -0.76
N ALA A 33 -2.73 -21.53 -0.53
CA ALA A 33 -3.57 -20.36 -0.27
C ALA A 33 -3.13 -19.60 0.99
N LEU A 34 -2.75 -20.32 2.05
CA LEU A 34 -2.26 -19.70 3.28
C LEU A 34 -0.88 -19.05 3.10
N ASP A 35 0.04 -19.71 2.40
CA ASP A 35 1.37 -19.15 2.11
C ASP A 35 1.25 -17.86 1.27
N GLU A 36 0.40 -17.87 0.25
CA GLU A 36 0.13 -16.69 -0.56
C GLU A 36 -0.45 -15.55 0.29
N GLN A 37 -1.39 -15.86 1.18
CA GLN A 37 -2.00 -14.87 2.06
C GLN A 37 -0.98 -14.26 3.03
N LEU A 38 -0.14 -15.09 3.66
CA LEU A 38 0.91 -14.61 4.56
C LEU A 38 1.92 -13.72 3.84
N ARG A 39 2.30 -14.08 2.61
CA ARG A 39 3.17 -13.23 1.76
C ARG A 39 2.52 -11.93 1.35
N ARG A 40 1.19 -11.90 1.19
CA ARG A 40 0.45 -10.67 0.88
C ARG A 40 0.44 -9.75 2.09
N CYS A 41 0.04 -10.23 3.26
CA CYS A 41 0.07 -9.45 4.49
C CYS A 41 1.49 -8.91 4.78
N ALA A 42 2.52 -9.76 4.68
CA ALA A 42 3.90 -9.31 4.89
C ALA A 42 4.40 -8.25 3.88
N ARG A 43 3.75 -8.10 2.72
CA ARG A 43 4.03 -7.03 1.76
C ARG A 43 3.25 -5.76 2.09
N GLU A 44 1.99 -5.91 2.48
CA GLU A 44 1.12 -4.81 2.92
C GLU A 44 1.71 -4.15 4.17
N ASP A 45 2.13 -4.93 5.18
CA ASP A 45 2.78 -4.42 6.39
C ASP A 45 4.07 -3.63 6.07
N ARG A 46 4.83 -4.05 5.06
CA ARG A 46 6.04 -3.34 4.61
C ARG A 46 5.74 -2.09 3.78
N ALA A 47 4.55 -1.98 3.20
CA ALA A 47 4.13 -0.83 2.43
C ALA A 47 3.54 0.27 3.33
N ASP A 48 2.91 -0.11 4.46
CA ASP A 48 2.40 0.83 5.46
C ASP A 48 3.51 1.40 6.36
N ASP A 49 4.56 0.62 6.66
CA ASP A 49 5.70 1.06 7.49
C ASP A 49 6.79 1.84 6.72
N ARG A 50 6.68 1.96 5.40
CA ARG A 50 7.68 2.67 4.59
C ARG A 50 7.04 3.89 3.95
N ASP A 51 7.53 5.06 4.34
CA ASP A 51 7.32 6.27 3.57
C ASP A 51 7.57 5.97 2.08
N PRO A 52 6.64 6.37 1.18
CA PRO A 52 6.81 6.18 -0.25
C PRO A 52 8.17 6.70 -0.71
N PRO A 53 8.77 6.13 -1.78
CA PRO A 53 10.10 6.55 -2.25
C PRO A 53 10.23 8.05 -2.54
N TRP A 54 9.13 8.72 -2.89
CA TRP A 54 9.09 10.16 -3.13
C TRP A 54 9.06 11.02 -1.84
N MET A 55 8.85 10.41 -0.67
CA MET A 55 8.94 11.05 0.65
C MET A 55 10.32 10.90 1.30
N ALA A 56 11.31 10.30 0.62
CA ALA A 56 12.65 10.05 1.18
C ALA A 56 13.40 11.30 1.69
N GLY A 57 13.03 12.50 1.25
CA GLY A 57 13.60 13.77 1.72
C GLY A 57 12.60 14.68 2.45
N PHE A 58 11.39 14.20 2.73
CA PHE A 58 10.35 15.01 3.33
C PHE A 58 10.76 15.42 4.75
N GLY A 59 10.80 16.72 5.03
CA GLY A 59 11.22 17.28 6.33
C GLY A 59 12.73 17.34 6.60
N ALA A 60 13.57 16.81 5.69
CA ALA A 60 15.03 16.78 5.84
C ALA A 60 15.69 18.18 5.86
N LEU A 61 14.98 19.20 5.39
CA LEU A 61 15.41 20.60 5.33
C LEU A 61 14.62 21.50 6.31
N SER A 62 14.12 20.93 7.40
CA SER A 62 13.35 21.66 8.41
C SER A 62 14.17 22.72 9.16
N ASP A 63 15.49 22.55 9.21
CA ASP A 63 16.46 23.48 9.80
C ASP A 63 16.62 24.79 9.04
N ILE A 64 16.25 24.83 7.75
CA ILE A 64 16.30 26.03 6.89
C ILE A 64 14.91 26.63 6.63
N ALA A 65 13.91 26.29 7.43
CA ALA A 65 12.53 26.75 7.26
C ALA A 65 12.41 28.29 7.24
N ASP A 66 13.27 28.99 7.98
CA ASP A 66 13.30 30.45 8.03
C ASP A 66 13.76 31.06 6.70
N GLU A 67 14.77 30.47 6.07
CA GLU A 67 15.28 30.92 4.77
C GLU A 67 14.27 30.63 3.64
N ASN A 68 13.62 29.46 3.67
CA ASN A 68 12.54 29.16 2.74
C ASN A 68 11.39 30.18 2.83
N ARG A 69 11.01 30.59 4.04
CA ARG A 69 9.98 31.64 4.22
C ARG A 69 10.41 32.98 3.64
N ARG A 70 11.68 33.36 3.81
CA ARG A 70 12.23 34.58 3.23
C ARG A 70 12.20 34.55 1.71
N ILE A 71 12.65 33.44 1.10
CA ILE A 71 12.65 33.27 -0.35
C ILE A 71 11.23 33.32 -0.90
N LEU A 72 10.28 32.62 -0.27
CA LEU A 72 8.88 32.64 -0.71
C LEU A 72 8.25 34.03 -0.63
N ALA A 73 8.57 34.82 0.41
CA ALA A 73 8.10 36.20 0.51
C ALA A 73 8.61 37.07 -0.65
N VAL A 74 9.88 36.92 -1.03
CA VAL A 74 10.45 37.62 -2.19
C VAL A 74 9.79 37.13 -3.49
N ILE A 75 9.57 35.83 -3.66
CA ILE A 75 8.89 35.30 -4.84
C ILE A 75 7.47 35.88 -4.94
N GLU A 76 6.71 35.88 -3.85
CA GLU A 76 5.35 36.42 -3.84
C GLU A 76 5.36 37.91 -4.18
N GLU A 77 6.25 38.69 -3.57
CA GLU A 77 6.41 40.13 -3.85
C GLU A 77 6.75 40.40 -5.33
N GLU A 78 7.61 39.57 -5.93
CA GLU A 78 8.04 39.74 -7.32
C GLU A 78 7.04 39.18 -8.35
N PHE A 79 6.27 38.15 -7.98
CA PHE A 79 5.34 37.45 -8.87
C PHE A 79 3.85 37.74 -8.59
N GLU A 80 3.52 38.72 -7.74
CA GLU A 80 2.16 39.20 -7.57
C GLU A 80 1.69 39.99 -8.81
N LYS A 81 1.30 39.26 -9.87
CA LYS A 81 0.27 39.55 -10.89
C LYS A 81 0.46 38.64 -12.10
N LEU A 82 -0.30 37.55 -12.15
CA LEU A 82 -0.91 37.16 -13.40
C LEU A 82 -2.40 37.51 -13.27
N PRO A 83 -2.94 38.48 -14.03
CA PRO A 83 -4.39 38.59 -14.13
C PRO A 83 -4.90 37.22 -14.61
N LEU A 84 -5.91 36.68 -13.93
CA LEU A 84 -6.72 35.61 -14.47
C LEU A 84 -7.27 36.15 -15.79
N GLU A 85 -6.72 35.65 -16.90
CA GLU A 85 -7.25 35.94 -18.22
C GLU A 85 -8.67 35.36 -18.24
N ASP A 86 -9.68 36.24 -18.11
CA ASP A 86 -11.08 35.91 -18.31
C ASP A 86 -11.27 35.51 -19.78
N GLY A 87 -10.99 34.24 -20.07
CA GLY A 87 -11.24 33.62 -21.36
C GLY A 87 -12.74 33.42 -21.56
N ALA A 88 -13.30 34.30 -22.40
CA ALA A 88 -14.67 34.29 -22.92
C ALA A 88 -15.00 33.05 -23.77
#